data_AF-A0A563W0K0-F1
#
_entry.id   AF-A0A563W0K0-F1
#
_cell.length_a   1.000
_cell.length_b   1.000
_cell.length_c   1.000
_cell.angle_alpha   90.00
_cell.angle_beta   90.00
_cell.angle_gamma   90.00
#
_symmetry.space_group_name_H-M   'P 1'
#
loop_
_entity.id
_entity.type
_entity.pdbx_description
1 polymer ?
#
loop_
_entity_poly.entity_id
_entity_poly.type
_entity_poly.pdbx_seq_one_letter_code
_entity_poly.pdbx_strand_id
1 'polypeptide(L)'
;MKFRLIYTLLPFVFAFNLFPNRQSQAKPSPIFQPIIKEIETRLPSGLEMRLPATVPTSTQDATLYSFLPDEDSKLIFEFDDLKMEFFTVLIGDNSDCLEQKNPEDCLVAAVGVTEDPIESQAELDALLADSKEDIASDEFERGIEIDRGIEGFYLVYEELQLQSIIWRQGKMAHLLMSKKCPKGLASRRDRECISKRQLIEMAKSAANETAITGQNVPSDTAE
;
A
#
# COMPACT_ATOMS: atom_id res chain seq x y z
N MET A 1 -70.68 14.93 -1.58
CA MET A 1 -70.72 13.55 -2.12
C MET A 1 -69.48 12.82 -1.65
N LYS A 2 -69.64 11.63 -1.06
CA LYS A 2 -68.56 10.73 -0.67
C LYS A 2 -68.06 9.99 -1.92
N PHE A 3 -66.74 9.90 -2.09
CA PHE A 3 -66.13 8.87 -2.93
C PHE A 3 -64.97 8.22 -2.17
N ARG A 4 -65.12 6.91 -1.93
CA ARG A 4 -64.08 5.94 -1.57
C ARG A 4 -63.54 5.33 -2.87
N LEU A 5 -62.27 4.89 -2.84
CA LEU A 5 -61.64 3.72 -3.51
C LEU A 5 -60.16 4.08 -3.77
N ILE A 6 -59.14 3.25 -3.66
CA ILE A 6 -58.89 1.89 -3.15
C ILE A 6 -57.36 1.82 -3.01
N TYR A 7 -56.86 1.22 -1.94
CA TYR A 7 -55.45 0.88 -1.78
C TYR A 7 -55.06 -0.19 -2.82
N THR A 8 -54.06 0.09 -3.65
CA THR A 8 -53.29 -0.97 -4.31
C THR A 8 -51.87 -0.96 -3.75
N LEU A 9 -51.58 -2.01 -2.98
CA LEU A 9 -50.26 -2.41 -2.56
C LEU A 9 -49.43 -2.70 -3.82
N LEU A 10 -48.54 -1.78 -4.19
CA LEU A 10 -47.44 -2.10 -5.09
C LEU A 10 -46.47 -3.02 -4.34
N PRO A 11 -46.14 -4.22 -4.87
CA PRO A 11 -45.02 -4.97 -4.34
C PRO A 11 -43.75 -4.20 -4.68
N PHE A 12 -43.05 -3.74 -3.63
CA PHE A 12 -41.63 -3.38 -3.70
C PHE A 12 -40.89 -4.60 -4.22
N VAL A 13 -40.54 -4.59 -5.51
CA VAL A 13 -39.51 -5.49 -6.04
C VAL A 13 -38.20 -4.99 -5.46
N PHE A 14 -37.79 -5.58 -4.34
CA PHE A 14 -36.41 -5.56 -3.89
C PHE A 14 -35.59 -6.27 -4.97
N ALA A 15 -35.11 -5.51 -5.94
CA ALA A 15 -33.98 -5.91 -6.74
C ALA A 15 -32.77 -5.93 -5.79
N PHE A 16 -32.54 -7.09 -5.16
CA PHE A 16 -31.25 -7.40 -4.59
C PHE A 16 -30.24 -7.30 -5.73
N ASN A 17 -29.55 -6.17 -5.78
CA ASN A 17 -28.30 -6.03 -6.51
C ASN A 17 -27.28 -6.97 -5.84
N LEU A 18 -27.37 -8.26 -6.16
CA LEU A 18 -26.27 -9.20 -6.06
C LEU A 18 -25.28 -8.78 -7.15
N PHE A 19 -24.60 -7.65 -6.97
CA PHE A 19 -23.34 -7.43 -7.65
C PHE A 19 -22.37 -8.40 -6.96
N PRO A 20 -21.97 -9.51 -7.61
CA PRO A 20 -20.85 -10.26 -7.08
C PRO A 20 -19.70 -9.26 -6.99
N ASN A 21 -19.19 -9.09 -5.78
CA ASN A 21 -17.94 -8.39 -5.54
C ASN A 21 -16.93 -9.11 -6.46
N ARG A 22 -16.62 -8.51 -7.62
CA ARG A 22 -15.59 -9.03 -8.53
C ARG A 22 -14.30 -8.84 -7.74
N GLN A 23 -13.96 -9.80 -6.89
CA GLN A 23 -12.59 -9.95 -6.42
C GLN A 23 -11.76 -10.02 -7.70
N SER A 24 -10.98 -8.97 -7.90
CA SER A 24 -10.07 -8.88 -9.02
C SER A 24 -9.17 -10.12 -8.97
N GLN A 25 -9.19 -10.90 -10.05
CA GLN A 25 -8.30 -12.06 -10.25
C GLN A 25 -6.87 -11.61 -10.59
N ALA A 26 -6.53 -10.37 -10.30
CA ALA A 26 -5.16 -9.91 -10.42
C ALA A 26 -4.30 -10.74 -9.44
N LYS A 27 -3.09 -11.04 -9.88
CA LYS A 27 -2.07 -11.75 -9.10
C LYS A 27 -0.94 -10.77 -8.89
N PRO A 28 -0.25 -10.82 -7.73
CA PRO A 28 0.95 -10.03 -7.50
C PRO A 28 1.95 -10.19 -8.65
N SER A 29 2.70 -9.12 -8.92
CA SER A 29 3.78 -9.12 -9.91
C SER A 29 4.66 -10.39 -9.79
N PRO A 30 5.10 -11.00 -10.90
CA PRO A 30 5.92 -12.21 -10.88
C PRO A 30 7.17 -12.13 -9.98
N ILE A 31 7.69 -10.91 -9.76
CA ILE A 31 8.87 -10.68 -8.91
C ILE A 31 8.64 -11.14 -7.47
N PHE A 32 7.38 -11.13 -6.99
CA PHE A 32 7.02 -11.51 -5.62
C PHE A 32 6.82 -13.01 -5.45
N GLN A 33 6.63 -13.76 -6.54
CA GLN A 33 6.35 -15.21 -6.47
C GLN A 33 7.37 -16.02 -5.65
N PRO A 34 8.68 -15.72 -5.68
CA PRO A 34 9.66 -16.41 -4.85
C PRO A 34 9.42 -16.27 -3.33
N ILE A 35 8.80 -15.17 -2.88
CA ILE A 35 8.66 -14.85 -1.45
C ILE A 35 7.23 -15.00 -0.90
N ILE A 36 6.21 -15.27 -1.74
CA ILE A 36 4.81 -15.35 -1.28
C ILE A 36 4.62 -16.31 -0.10
N LYS A 37 5.19 -17.52 -0.18
CA LYS A 37 5.07 -18.52 0.90
C LYS A 37 5.74 -18.06 2.20
N GLU A 38 6.84 -17.32 2.06
CA GLU A 38 7.56 -16.79 3.21
C GLU A 38 6.76 -15.63 3.85
N ILE A 39 6.12 -14.78 3.04
CA ILE A 39 5.16 -13.78 3.53
C ILE A 39 4.03 -14.47 4.29
N GLU A 40 3.39 -15.49 3.72
CA GLU A 40 2.33 -16.25 4.40
C GLU A 40 2.79 -16.85 5.73
N THR A 41 4.07 -17.20 5.86
CA THR A 41 4.62 -17.79 7.09
C THR A 41 4.96 -16.73 8.14
N ARG A 42 5.51 -15.58 7.71
CA ARG A 42 6.08 -14.56 8.60
C ARG A 42 5.14 -13.37 8.85
N LEU A 43 4.10 -13.20 8.05
CA LEU A 43 3.14 -12.11 8.20
C LEU A 43 2.37 -12.29 9.52
N PRO A 44 2.42 -11.31 10.44
CA PRO A 44 1.69 -11.37 11.69
C PRO A 44 0.20 -11.68 11.50
N SER A 45 -0.36 -12.48 12.42
CA SER A 45 -1.78 -12.84 12.38
C SER A 45 -2.66 -11.58 12.44
N GLY A 46 -3.71 -11.55 11.64
CA GLY A 46 -4.60 -10.40 11.51
C GLY A 46 -4.21 -9.41 10.41
N LEU A 47 -2.95 -9.41 9.95
CA LEU A 47 -2.53 -8.54 8.84
C LEU A 47 -2.94 -9.10 7.47
N GLU A 48 -3.27 -8.18 6.56
CA GLU A 48 -3.67 -8.48 5.19
C GLU A 48 -2.74 -7.77 4.20
N MET A 49 -1.63 -8.40 3.80
CA MET A 49 -0.69 -7.77 2.88
C MET A 49 -1.24 -7.80 1.44
N ARG A 50 -1.07 -6.69 0.72
CA ARG A 50 -1.44 -6.57 -0.70
C ARG A 50 -0.24 -6.11 -1.49
N LEU A 51 0.16 -6.89 -2.49
CA LEU A 51 1.35 -6.64 -3.31
C LEU A 51 0.94 -6.12 -4.68
N PRO A 52 1.62 -5.11 -5.26
CA PRO A 52 1.29 -4.58 -6.58
C PRO A 52 1.31 -5.65 -7.68
N ALA A 53 0.34 -5.58 -8.60
CA ALA A 53 0.29 -6.42 -9.80
C ALA A 53 1.42 -6.04 -10.78
N THR A 54 1.84 -4.78 -10.76
CA THR A 54 2.88 -4.22 -11.61
C THR A 54 3.88 -3.44 -10.79
N VAL A 55 5.16 -3.68 -11.02
CA VAL A 55 6.24 -2.85 -10.48
C VAL A 55 6.99 -2.28 -11.67
N PRO A 56 7.01 -0.95 -11.85
CA PRO A 56 7.71 -0.32 -12.95
C PRO A 56 9.21 -0.57 -12.79
N THR A 57 9.85 -1.00 -13.88
CA THR A 57 11.31 -1.02 -13.93
C THR A 57 11.79 0.38 -14.27
N SER A 58 12.84 0.81 -13.58
CA SER A 58 13.42 2.14 -13.78
C SER A 58 14.22 2.22 -15.10
N THR A 59 14.66 1.06 -15.60
CA THR A 59 15.15 0.85 -16.97
C THR A 59 14.35 -0.28 -17.63
N GLN A 60 14.11 -0.20 -18.95
CA GLN A 60 13.30 -1.21 -19.66
C GLN A 60 13.87 -2.64 -19.60
N ASP A 61 15.13 -2.80 -19.16
CA ASP A 61 15.85 -4.08 -19.12
C ASP A 61 16.25 -4.53 -17.69
N ALA A 62 15.95 -3.76 -16.64
CA ALA A 62 16.28 -4.16 -15.27
C ALA A 62 15.34 -5.28 -14.79
N THR A 63 15.94 -6.37 -14.30
CA THR A 63 15.22 -7.40 -13.56
C THR A 63 15.11 -6.96 -12.12
N LEU A 64 13.89 -6.95 -11.58
CA LEU A 64 13.65 -6.62 -10.17
C LEU A 64 13.54 -7.90 -9.35
N TYR A 65 13.95 -7.80 -8.09
CA TYR A 65 13.95 -8.88 -7.13
C TYR A 65 13.23 -8.42 -5.86
N SER A 66 12.48 -9.31 -5.23
CA SER A 66 11.79 -9.03 -3.97
C SER A 66 12.43 -9.76 -2.81
N PHE A 67 12.47 -9.11 -1.66
CA PHE A 67 13.10 -9.62 -0.46
C PHE A 67 12.20 -9.42 0.75
N LEU A 68 12.28 -10.34 1.70
CA LEU A 68 11.84 -10.08 3.06
C LEU A 68 13.07 -9.74 3.90
N PRO A 69 13.08 -8.59 4.59
CA PRO A 69 14.16 -8.28 5.51
C PRO A 69 14.09 -9.24 6.72
N ASP A 70 15.14 -9.27 7.54
CA ASP A 70 15.17 -10.08 8.77
C ASP A 70 14.05 -9.68 9.74
N GLU A 71 13.63 -10.57 10.65
CA GLU A 71 12.48 -10.32 11.55
C GLU A 71 12.66 -9.10 12.45
N ASP A 72 13.90 -8.74 12.76
CA ASP A 72 14.25 -7.56 13.57
C ASP A 72 14.23 -6.25 12.75
N SER A 73 14.18 -6.35 11.41
CA SER A 73 14.21 -5.21 10.51
C SER A 73 12.79 -4.74 10.20
N LYS A 74 12.36 -3.71 10.92
CA LYS A 74 11.03 -3.09 10.75
C LYS A 74 11.17 -1.71 10.13
N LEU A 75 10.29 -1.41 9.17
CA LEU A 75 10.11 -0.04 8.71
C LEU A 75 9.16 0.66 9.69
N ILE A 76 9.68 1.69 10.35
CA ILE A 76 8.92 2.49 11.30
C ILE A 76 8.58 3.82 10.64
N PHE A 77 7.30 4.14 10.63
CA PHE A 77 6.79 5.43 10.22
C PHE A 77 6.34 6.18 11.47
N GLU A 78 6.91 7.37 11.68
CA GLU A 78 6.58 8.25 12.79
C GLU A 78 5.97 9.54 12.22
N PHE A 79 4.78 9.89 12.70
CA PHE A 79 4.06 11.10 12.33
C PHE A 79 3.42 11.67 13.59
N ASP A 80 4.05 12.69 14.15
CA ASP A 80 3.77 13.22 15.49
C ASP A 80 3.74 12.09 16.54
N ASP A 81 2.62 11.91 17.24
CA ASP A 81 2.44 10.85 18.24
C ASP A 81 2.09 9.48 17.62
N LEU A 82 1.89 9.41 16.29
CA LEU A 82 1.55 8.18 15.59
C LEU A 82 2.80 7.42 15.18
N LYS A 83 3.02 6.26 15.80
CA LYS A 83 4.06 5.31 15.40
C LYS A 83 3.43 4.08 14.75
N MET A 84 3.80 3.81 13.50
CA MET A 84 3.37 2.64 12.74
C MET A 84 4.58 1.77 12.38
N GLU A 85 4.54 0.51 12.80
CA GLU A 85 5.57 -0.49 12.45
C GLU A 85 5.03 -1.39 11.33
N PHE A 86 5.64 -1.32 10.16
CA PHE A 86 5.20 -2.05 8.98
C PHE A 86 5.92 -3.40 8.85
N PHE A 87 5.15 -4.45 8.57
CA PHE A 87 5.68 -5.64 7.91
C PHE A 87 5.99 -5.27 6.47
N THR A 88 7.23 -5.45 6.02
CA THR A 88 7.68 -4.93 4.71
C THR A 88 8.26 -5.99 3.79
N VAL A 89 7.99 -5.81 2.50
CA VAL A 89 8.68 -6.46 1.40
C VAL A 89 9.51 -5.39 0.68
N LEU A 90 10.78 -5.67 0.49
CA LEU A 90 11.72 -4.80 -0.22
C LEU A 90 11.84 -5.23 -1.68
N ILE A 91 12.12 -4.27 -2.55
CA ILE A 91 12.31 -4.48 -3.99
C ILE A 91 13.65 -3.87 -4.39
N GLY A 92 14.53 -4.67 -4.97
CA GLY A 92 15.85 -4.25 -5.44
C GLY A 92 16.07 -4.54 -6.92
N ASP A 93 17.11 -3.93 -7.50
CA ASP A 93 17.50 -4.08 -8.91
C ASP A 93 18.53 -5.20 -9.19
N ASN A 94 18.97 -5.89 -8.14
CA ASN A 94 19.83 -7.06 -8.20
C ASN A 94 19.40 -8.09 -7.14
N SER A 95 19.81 -9.35 -7.31
CA SER A 95 19.36 -10.48 -6.51
C SER A 95 20.01 -10.59 -5.13
N ASP A 96 21.08 -9.85 -4.86
CA ASP A 96 21.88 -9.87 -3.64
C ASP A 96 21.82 -8.55 -2.88
N CYS A 97 20.79 -7.72 -3.14
CA CYS A 97 20.75 -6.33 -2.69
C CYS A 97 20.92 -6.18 -1.17
N LEU A 98 20.27 -7.04 -0.38
CA LEU A 98 20.36 -7.01 1.08
C LEU A 98 21.74 -7.45 1.63
N GLU A 99 22.53 -8.17 0.84
CA GLU A 99 23.86 -8.66 1.22
C GLU A 99 24.97 -7.66 0.87
N GLN A 100 24.64 -6.61 0.10
CA GLN A 100 25.62 -5.60 -0.28
C GLN A 100 26.02 -4.73 0.91
N LYS A 101 27.21 -4.13 0.81
CA LYS A 101 27.71 -3.21 1.84
C LYS A 101 26.77 -2.01 2.05
N ASN A 102 26.12 -1.56 0.98
CA ASN A 102 25.16 -0.46 0.98
C ASN A 102 23.86 -0.92 0.27
N PRO A 103 22.95 -1.65 0.94
CA PRO A 103 21.70 -2.12 0.32
C PRO A 103 20.84 -0.96 -0.21
N GLU A 104 20.93 0.21 0.42
CA GLU A 104 20.24 1.43 -0.01
C GLU A 104 20.53 1.81 -1.46
N ASP A 105 21.71 1.48 -1.99
CA ASP A 105 22.09 1.85 -3.36
C ASP A 105 21.26 1.07 -4.40
N CYS A 106 20.94 -0.19 -4.13
CA CYS A 106 20.18 -1.08 -5.03
C CYS A 106 18.69 -1.20 -4.69
N LEU A 107 18.25 -0.69 -3.52
CA LEU A 107 16.83 -0.65 -3.17
C LEU A 107 16.07 0.33 -4.07
N VAL A 108 15.00 -0.16 -4.66
CA VAL A 108 14.13 0.57 -5.60
C VAL A 108 12.85 1.02 -4.90
N ALA A 109 12.23 0.11 -4.14
CA ALA A 109 10.96 0.36 -3.46
C ALA A 109 10.74 -0.57 -2.26
N ALA A 110 9.77 -0.22 -1.43
CA ALA A 110 9.26 -1.06 -0.36
C ALA A 110 7.73 -1.07 -0.38
N VAL A 111 7.14 -2.22 -0.03
CA VAL A 111 5.70 -2.41 0.17
C VAL A 111 5.48 -2.82 1.61
N GLY A 112 4.60 -2.13 2.32
CA GLY A 112 4.34 -2.37 3.74
C GLY A 112 2.87 -2.56 4.06
N VAL A 113 2.59 -3.30 5.13
CA VAL A 113 1.28 -3.33 5.79
C VAL A 113 1.43 -3.32 7.32
N THR A 114 0.49 -2.69 7.99
CA THR A 114 0.33 -2.73 9.45
C THR A 114 -1.14 -2.56 9.82
N GLU A 115 -1.49 -2.81 11.08
CA GLU A 115 -2.82 -2.47 11.59
C GLU A 115 -2.98 -0.95 11.56
N ASP A 116 -4.14 -0.48 11.11
CA ASP A 116 -4.45 0.94 11.10
C ASP A 116 -4.79 1.41 12.52
N PRO A 117 -3.93 2.22 13.16
CA PRO A 117 -4.18 2.68 14.52
C PRO A 117 -5.27 3.74 14.60
N ILE A 118 -5.70 4.30 13.45
CA ILE A 118 -6.65 5.39 13.39
C ILE A 118 -8.06 4.82 13.30
N GLU A 119 -8.91 5.07 14.28
CA GLU A 119 -10.25 4.44 14.34
C GLU A 119 -11.34 5.28 13.65
N SER A 120 -11.05 6.56 13.32
CA SER A 120 -12.03 7.45 12.72
C SER A 120 -11.46 8.44 11.69
N GLN A 121 -12.32 8.94 10.81
CA GLN A 121 -11.96 10.01 9.87
C GLN A 121 -11.62 11.33 10.60
N ALA A 122 -12.30 11.62 11.72
CA ALA A 122 -12.04 12.84 12.48
C ALA A 122 -10.65 12.84 13.12
N GLU A 123 -10.20 11.69 13.61
CA GLU A 123 -8.84 11.50 14.14
C GLU A 123 -7.78 11.66 13.03
N LEU A 124 -8.03 11.06 11.86
CA LEU A 124 -7.18 11.25 10.68
C LEU A 124 -7.09 12.73 10.28
N ASP A 125 -8.24 13.40 10.22
CA ASP A 125 -8.31 14.80 9.82
C ASP A 125 -7.57 15.70 10.82
N ALA A 126 -7.66 15.40 12.12
CA ALA A 126 -6.97 16.10 13.19
C ALA A 126 -5.45 15.91 13.10
N LEU A 127 -4.96 14.67 13.03
CA LEU A 127 -3.54 14.35 12.88
C LEU A 127 -2.93 15.11 11.69
N LEU A 128 -3.61 15.06 10.56
CA LEU A 128 -3.08 15.68 9.36
C LEU A 128 -3.30 17.21 9.35
N ALA A 129 -4.22 17.77 10.16
CA ALA A 129 -4.49 19.21 10.17
C ALA A 129 -3.30 19.99 10.72
N ASP A 130 -2.63 19.45 11.73
CA ASP A 130 -1.43 20.05 12.32
C ASP A 130 -0.24 20.04 11.35
N SER A 131 -0.21 19.10 10.37
CA SER A 131 0.84 19.06 9.34
C SER A 131 0.64 20.03 8.17
N LYS A 132 -0.50 20.72 8.08
CA LYS A 132 -0.79 21.66 6.98
C LYS A 132 -0.06 22.99 7.09
N GLU A 133 0.41 23.38 8.27
CA GLU A 133 0.96 24.73 8.46
C GLU A 133 2.40 24.87 7.95
N ASP A 134 3.16 23.77 7.77
CA ASP A 134 4.59 23.82 7.45
C ASP A 134 5.06 22.97 6.24
N ILE A 135 4.21 22.15 5.61
CA ILE A 135 4.64 21.25 4.51
C ILE A 135 4.23 21.82 3.14
N ALA A 136 5.19 21.92 2.21
CA ALA A 136 4.92 22.40 0.85
C ALA A 136 3.95 21.44 0.11
N SER A 137 3.06 21.97 -0.74
CA SER A 137 2.05 21.16 -1.44
C SER A 137 2.62 20.09 -2.39
N ASP A 138 3.89 20.21 -2.79
CA ASP A 138 4.59 19.19 -3.57
C ASP A 138 5.24 18.09 -2.71
N GLU A 139 5.30 18.30 -1.39
CA GLU A 139 5.80 17.34 -0.39
C GLU A 139 4.66 16.56 0.28
N PHE A 140 3.43 17.06 0.23
CA PHE A 140 2.26 16.38 0.77
C PHE A 140 1.00 16.59 -0.07
N GLU A 141 0.32 15.50 -0.42
CA GLU A 141 -0.98 15.53 -1.11
C GLU A 141 -1.95 14.53 -0.44
N ARG A 142 -3.18 14.99 -0.15
CA ARG A 142 -4.27 14.15 0.37
C ARG A 142 -5.32 13.84 -0.69
N GLY A 143 -6.13 12.82 -0.44
CA GLY A 143 -7.28 12.50 -1.29
C GLY A 143 -6.88 11.89 -2.62
N ILE A 144 -5.73 11.22 -2.65
CA ILE A 144 -5.31 10.49 -3.85
C ILE A 144 -6.22 9.29 -3.97
N GLU A 145 -7.02 9.25 -5.03
CA GLU A 145 -7.90 8.13 -5.33
C GLU A 145 -7.06 6.88 -5.69
N ILE A 146 -7.11 5.86 -4.84
CA ILE A 146 -6.42 4.58 -5.00
C ILE A 146 -7.36 3.54 -5.63
N ASP A 147 -8.59 3.48 -5.15
CA ASP A 147 -9.67 2.70 -5.75
C ASP A 147 -11.02 3.33 -5.37
N ARG A 148 -12.13 2.77 -5.83
CA ARG A 148 -13.48 3.27 -5.59
C ARG A 148 -13.78 3.46 -4.10
N GLY A 149 -13.64 4.70 -3.63
CA GLY A 149 -13.84 5.07 -2.22
C GLY A 149 -12.67 4.76 -1.29
N ILE A 150 -11.51 4.37 -1.83
CA ILE A 150 -10.24 4.25 -1.10
C ILE A 150 -9.37 5.44 -1.47
N GLU A 151 -9.11 6.28 -0.47
CA GLU A 151 -8.22 7.43 -0.60
C GLU A 151 -6.90 7.18 0.14
N GLY A 152 -5.84 7.80 -0.36
CA GLY A 152 -4.52 7.78 0.24
C GLY A 152 -3.87 9.16 0.34
N PHE A 153 -2.69 9.15 0.92
CA PHE A 153 -1.81 10.30 1.13
C PHE A 153 -0.51 10.05 0.41
N TYR A 154 0.01 11.08 -0.26
CA TYR A 154 1.37 11.10 -0.77
C TYR A 154 2.24 12.00 0.08
N LEU A 155 3.43 11.52 0.41
CA LEU A 155 4.40 12.19 1.26
C LEU A 155 5.77 12.15 0.59
N VAL A 156 6.55 13.22 0.78
CA VAL A 156 7.95 13.31 0.35
C VAL A 156 8.81 13.63 1.56
N TYR A 157 9.89 12.87 1.71
CA TYR A 157 10.92 13.09 2.72
C TYR A 157 12.15 13.66 2.04
N GLU A 158 12.28 14.98 2.01
CA GLU A 158 13.37 15.66 1.29
C GLU A 158 14.74 15.26 1.82
N GLU A 159 14.93 15.19 3.15
CA GLU A 159 16.22 14.84 3.74
C GLU A 159 16.68 13.43 3.37
N LEU A 160 15.73 12.50 3.28
CA LEU A 160 15.98 11.10 2.94
C LEU A 160 15.91 10.82 1.42
N GLN A 161 15.50 11.81 0.63
CA GLN A 161 15.20 11.64 -0.79
C GLN A 161 14.22 10.47 -1.05
N LEU A 162 13.19 10.33 -0.21
CA LEU A 162 12.15 9.31 -0.33
C LEU A 162 10.81 9.92 -0.67
N GLN A 163 9.95 9.13 -1.27
CA GLN A 163 8.53 9.43 -1.46
C GLN A 163 7.70 8.20 -1.10
N SER A 164 6.50 8.42 -0.56
CA SER A 164 5.60 7.35 -0.18
C SER A 164 4.15 7.64 -0.53
N ILE A 165 3.37 6.56 -0.64
CA ILE A 165 1.92 6.57 -0.62
C ILE A 165 1.47 5.70 0.55
N ILE A 166 0.60 6.25 1.38
CA ILE A 166 -0.08 5.52 2.44
C ILE A 166 -1.57 5.54 2.16
N TRP A 167 -2.23 4.39 2.24
CA TRP A 167 -3.69 4.31 2.12
C TRP A 167 -4.25 3.35 3.15
N ARG A 168 -5.53 3.54 3.44
CA ARG A 168 -6.26 2.78 4.45
C ARG A 168 -7.26 1.86 3.76
N GLN A 169 -7.28 0.58 4.10
CA GLN A 169 -8.21 -0.38 3.52
C GLN A 169 -8.61 -1.44 4.56
N GLY A 170 -9.89 -1.48 4.92
CA GLY A 170 -10.34 -2.31 6.04
C GLY A 170 -9.79 -1.78 7.37
N LYS A 171 -9.11 -2.63 8.13
CA LYS A 171 -8.40 -2.27 9.38
C LYS A 171 -6.89 -2.13 9.18
N MET A 172 -6.44 -1.96 7.94
CA MET A 172 -5.03 -1.96 7.59
C MET A 172 -4.60 -0.61 7.05
N ALA A 173 -3.40 -0.20 7.46
CA ALA A 173 -2.65 0.85 6.80
C ALA A 173 -1.62 0.18 5.87
N HIS A 174 -1.62 0.60 4.60
CA HIS A 174 -0.72 0.10 3.59
C HIS A 174 0.26 1.20 3.18
N LEU A 175 1.48 0.78 2.85
CA LEU A 175 2.57 1.67 2.46
C LEU A 175 3.17 1.21 1.13
N LEU A 176 3.42 2.17 0.26
CA LEU A 176 4.40 2.05 -0.82
C LEU A 176 5.42 3.17 -0.67
N MET A 177 6.70 2.83 -0.71
CA MET A 177 7.80 3.79 -0.58
C MET A 177 8.81 3.56 -1.71
N SER A 178 9.42 4.62 -2.21
CA SER A 178 10.50 4.56 -3.20
C SER A 178 11.41 5.77 -3.10
N LYS A 179 12.56 5.73 -3.77
CA LYS A 179 13.42 6.91 -3.94
C LYS A 179 12.68 7.99 -4.71
N LYS A 180 12.84 9.24 -4.28
CA LYS A 180 12.35 10.43 -4.96
C LYS A 180 13.14 10.63 -6.24
N CYS A 181 12.45 10.93 -7.34
CA CYS A 181 13.11 11.32 -8.58
C CYS A 181 13.71 12.73 -8.47
N PRO A 182 15.00 12.94 -8.80
CA PRO A 182 15.61 14.27 -8.79
C PRO A 182 14.93 15.19 -9.81
N LYS A 183 14.64 16.44 -9.40
CA LYS A 183 14.08 17.46 -10.29
C LYS A 183 15.17 17.96 -11.26
N GLY A 184 14.88 18.00 -12.57
CA GLY A 184 15.66 18.79 -13.53
C GLY A 184 16.89 18.13 -14.18
N LEU A 185 17.12 16.82 -14.02
CA LEU A 185 18.21 16.12 -14.69
C LEU A 185 17.69 15.17 -15.77
N ALA A 186 17.83 15.60 -17.03
CA ALA A 186 17.53 14.82 -18.24
C ALA A 186 18.67 13.87 -18.64
N SER A 187 19.57 13.52 -17.72
CA SER A 187 20.66 12.58 -18.02
C SER A 187 20.12 11.15 -18.03
N ARG A 188 20.62 10.31 -18.95
CA ARG A 188 20.16 8.92 -19.12
C ARG A 188 20.37 8.03 -17.88
N ARG A 189 21.21 8.44 -16.92
CA ARG A 189 21.44 7.72 -15.65
C ARG A 189 20.47 8.13 -14.54
N ASP A 190 19.81 9.29 -14.64
CA ASP A 190 18.88 9.80 -13.63
C ASP A 190 17.42 9.37 -13.88
N ARG A 191 17.20 8.38 -14.76
CA ARG A 191 15.87 7.77 -15.02
C ARG A 191 15.57 6.61 -14.09
N GLU A 192 16.43 6.36 -13.11
CA GLU A 192 16.42 5.18 -12.27
C GLU A 192 15.53 5.35 -11.02
N CYS A 193 14.31 5.88 -11.17
CA CYS A 193 13.40 6.13 -10.06
C CYS A 193 11.93 5.94 -10.45
N ILE A 194 11.10 5.58 -9.47
CA ILE A 194 9.65 5.44 -9.66
C ILE A 194 9.02 6.83 -9.55
N SER A 195 8.39 7.32 -10.61
CA SER A 195 7.69 8.61 -10.55
C SER A 195 6.46 8.54 -9.63
N LYS A 196 6.02 9.67 -9.07
CA LYS A 196 4.78 9.78 -8.28
C LYS A 196 3.59 9.08 -8.97
N ARG A 197 3.39 9.32 -10.27
CA ARG A 197 2.31 8.68 -11.04
C ARG A 197 2.45 7.16 -11.04
N GLN A 198 3.65 6.64 -11.26
CA GLN A 198 3.88 5.20 -11.23
C GLN A 198 3.67 4.60 -9.83
N LEU A 199 4.08 5.31 -8.78
CA LEU A 199 3.83 4.91 -7.39
C LEU A 199 2.32 4.86 -7.09
N ILE A 200 1.55 5.84 -7.57
CA ILE A 200 0.08 5.83 -7.48
C ILE A 200 -0.48 4.60 -8.20
N GLU A 201 -0.10 4.34 -9.44
CA GLU A 201 -0.59 3.17 -10.18
C GLU A 201 -0.21 1.83 -9.52
N MET A 202 0.96 1.75 -8.88
CA MET A 202 1.31 0.61 -8.04
C MET A 202 0.34 0.45 -6.87
N ALA A 203 0.02 1.54 -6.16
CA ALA A 203 -0.94 1.52 -5.04
C ALA A 203 -2.33 1.07 -5.51
N LYS A 204 -2.81 1.62 -6.63
CA LYS A 204 -4.10 1.22 -7.24
C LYS A 204 -4.11 -0.26 -7.57
N SER A 205 -3.01 -0.78 -8.14
CA SER A 205 -2.91 -2.19 -8.46
C SER A 205 -2.93 -3.05 -7.19
N ALA A 206 -2.18 -2.67 -6.15
CA ALA A 206 -2.14 -3.39 -4.88
C ALA A 206 -3.50 -3.40 -4.16
N ALA A 207 -4.19 -2.26 -4.09
CA ALA A 207 -5.51 -2.19 -3.43
C ALA A 207 -6.55 -3.15 -4.03
N ASN A 208 -6.40 -3.44 -5.33
CA ASN A 208 -7.24 -4.36 -6.11
C ASN A 208 -6.78 -5.82 -6.09
N GLU A 209 -5.68 -6.15 -5.42
CA GLU A 209 -5.15 -7.52 -5.36
C GLU A 209 -5.83 -8.34 -4.26
N THR A 210 -5.75 -9.66 -4.33
CA THR A 210 -6.21 -10.51 -3.21
C THR A 210 -5.22 -10.37 -2.06
N ALA A 211 -5.73 -10.19 -0.84
CA ALA A 211 -4.89 -10.12 0.35
C ALA A 211 -4.17 -11.45 0.60
N ILE A 212 -2.88 -11.36 0.91
CA ILE A 212 -2.06 -12.42 1.48
C ILE A 212 -2.23 -12.31 2.99
N THR A 213 -2.62 -13.41 3.63
CA THR A 213 -2.82 -13.49 5.08
C THR A 213 -1.83 -14.47 5.68
N GLY A 214 -1.38 -14.20 6.91
CA GLY A 214 -0.54 -15.13 7.65
C GLY A 214 -1.24 -16.48 7.85
N GLN A 215 -0.50 -17.58 7.79
CA GLN A 215 -0.99 -18.89 8.21
C GLN A 215 -1.21 -18.83 9.72
N ASN A 216 -2.43 -19.08 10.17
CA ASN A 216 -2.69 -19.37 11.57
C ASN A 216 -1.98 -20.69 11.90
N VAL A 217 -0.76 -20.63 12.42
CA VAL A 217 -0.15 -21.79 13.08
C VAL A 217 -0.98 -22.02 14.36
N PRO A 218 -1.74 -23.13 14.46
CA PRO A 218 -2.45 -23.43 15.69
C PRO A 218 -1.42 -23.52 16.81
N SER A 219 -1.67 -22.83 17.93
CA SER A 219 -0.81 -22.90 19.12
C SER A 219 -0.99 -24.24 19.86
N ASP A 220 -0.85 -25.35 19.16
CA ASP A 220 -0.96 -26.70 19.73
C ASP A 220 0.36 -27.45 19.54
N THR A 221 1.39 -26.98 20.21
CA THR A 221 2.46 -27.83 20.76
C THR A 221 3.15 -27.08 21.89
N ALA A 222 2.48 -27.04 23.04
CA ALA A 222 3.16 -26.98 24.33
C ALA A 222 3.05 -28.40 24.93
N GLU A 223 4.13 -29.17 24.81
CA GLU A 223 4.45 -30.31 25.69
C GLU A 223 5.68 -29.95 26.53
#